data_AF-A0A7S1T4D9-F1
#
_entry.id   AF-A0A7S1T4D9-F1
#
_cell.length_a   1.000
_cell.length_b   1.000
_cell.length_c   1.000
_cell.angle_alpha   90.00
_cell.angle_beta   90.00
_cell.angle_gamma   90.00
#
_symmetry.space_group_name_H-M   'P 1'
#
loop_
_entity.id
_entity.type
_entity.pdbx_description
1 polymer ?
#
loop_
_entity_poly.entity_id
_entity_poly.type
_entity_poly.pdbx_seq_one_letter_code
_entity_poly.pdbx_strand_id
1 'polypeptide(L)'
;SLACKVAGIHWWYGTQSHAAEMAAGYNNAGHDDTYDKIAKMLKKYDVIFDFTCLEMYNLDQPESARCEPENLVRQVLTAVARHGLRFAGENALPRYDQKAYQKIENVYKEAGSMGIAFTYLRFTDDLFRWWNFWTFSSFVQRMKPKSRL
;
A
#
# COMPACT_ATOMS: atom_id res chain seq x y z
N SER A 1 -13.03 -8.03 -13.10
CA SER A 1 -12.58 -6.66 -12.81
C SER A 1 -11.18 -6.49 -13.33
N LEU A 2 -10.77 -5.26 -13.65
CA LEU A 2 -9.38 -4.93 -13.96
C LEU A 2 -8.76 -4.23 -12.75
N ALA A 3 -7.45 -4.40 -12.57
CA ALA A 3 -6.67 -3.67 -11.57
C ALA A 3 -5.44 -3.05 -12.25
N CYS A 4 -5.02 -1.89 -11.77
CA CYS A 4 -3.79 -1.23 -12.19
C CYS A 4 -2.85 -1.18 -10.99
N LYS A 5 -1.67 -1.77 -11.16
CA LYS A 5 -0.61 -1.73 -10.15
C LYS A 5 0.15 -0.42 -10.24
N VAL A 6 0.17 0.32 -9.14
CA VAL A 6 0.90 1.58 -9.00
C VAL A 6 2.03 1.36 -7.99
N ALA A 7 3.25 1.73 -8.37
CA ALA A 7 4.44 1.47 -7.56
C ALA A 7 4.54 2.42 -6.36
N GLY A 8 4.97 1.90 -5.20
CA GLY A 8 5.23 2.69 -4.00
C GLY A 8 6.66 3.23 -4.00
N ILE A 9 6.89 4.37 -4.64
CA ILE A 9 8.20 5.00 -4.72
C ILE A 9 8.40 5.89 -3.49
N HIS A 10 8.75 5.26 -2.37
CA HIS A 10 8.76 5.92 -1.06
C HIS A 10 10.05 6.68 -0.74
N TRP A 11 11.16 6.40 -1.42
CA TRP A 11 12.44 7.09 -1.21
C TRP A 11 12.45 8.44 -1.92
N TRP A 12 13.13 9.43 -1.33
CA TRP A 12 13.05 10.86 -1.69
C TRP A 12 11.65 11.50 -1.58
N TYR A 13 10.63 10.77 -1.13
CA TYR A 13 9.28 11.31 -0.92
C TYR A 13 9.27 12.45 0.11
N GLY A 14 10.08 12.35 1.18
CA GLY A 14 10.20 13.40 2.19
C GLY A 14 10.98 14.64 1.73
N THR A 15 11.24 14.81 0.42
CA THR A 15 11.95 15.96 -0.13
C THR A 15 11.06 16.74 -1.07
N GLN A 16 11.28 18.06 -1.16
CA GLN A 16 10.46 18.94 -2.01
C GLN A 16 10.44 18.52 -3.49
N SER A 17 11.50 17.87 -3.98
CA SER A 17 11.61 17.48 -5.39
C SER A 17 10.90 16.17 -5.73
N HIS A 18 10.60 15.32 -4.74
CA HIS A 18 10.09 13.96 -4.96
C HIS A 18 10.87 13.22 -6.07
N ALA A 19 12.20 13.37 -6.09
CA ALA A 19 13.02 13.08 -7.27
C ALA A 19 12.87 11.67 -7.84
N ALA A 20 12.67 10.66 -6.99
CA ALA A 20 12.46 9.28 -7.42
C ALA A 20 11.10 9.09 -8.11
N GLU A 21 10.04 9.71 -7.57
CA GLU A 21 8.72 9.70 -8.18
C GLU A 21 8.77 10.40 -9.55
N MET A 22 9.39 11.58 -9.62
CA MET A 22 9.56 12.33 -10.87
C MET A 22 10.26 11.50 -11.95
N ALA A 23 11.35 10.81 -11.59
CA ALA A 23 12.09 9.95 -12.51
C ALA A 23 11.30 8.71 -12.95
N ALA A 24 10.44 8.18 -12.09
CA ALA A 24 9.55 7.06 -12.40
C ALA A 24 8.33 7.46 -13.25
N GLY A 25 8.12 8.75 -13.51
CA GLY A 25 6.98 9.29 -14.25
C GLY A 25 5.80 9.73 -13.38
N TYR A 26 5.98 9.75 -12.06
CA TYR A 26 5.01 10.23 -11.07
C TYR A 26 5.30 11.71 -10.77
N ASN A 27 4.64 12.62 -11.49
CA ASN A 27 4.77 14.07 -11.24
C ASN A 27 4.01 14.46 -9.95
N ASN A 28 4.65 14.23 -8.80
CA ASN A 28 4.07 14.35 -7.45
C ASN A 28 4.72 15.47 -6.62
N ALA A 29 5.30 16.49 -7.26
CA ALA A 29 6.00 17.58 -6.58
C ALA A 29 5.22 18.90 -6.64
N GLY A 30 5.51 19.80 -5.68
CA GLY A 30 4.91 21.13 -5.64
C GLY A 30 3.40 21.08 -5.36
N HIS A 31 2.58 21.54 -6.31
CA HIS A 31 1.12 21.52 -6.22
C HIS A 31 0.47 20.38 -7.02
N ASP A 32 1.28 19.52 -7.63
CA ASP A 32 0.79 18.37 -8.40
C ASP A 32 0.63 17.13 -7.52
N ASP A 33 -0.53 16.49 -7.61
CA ASP A 33 -0.80 15.18 -7.02
C ASP A 33 -1.00 14.16 -8.17
N THR A 34 0.01 13.34 -8.42
CA THR A 34 -0.08 12.35 -9.50
C THR A 34 -1.03 11.20 -9.16
N TYR A 35 -1.15 10.84 -7.87
CA TYR A 35 -1.99 9.73 -7.44
C TYR A 35 -3.47 10.09 -7.56
N ASP A 36 -3.83 11.35 -7.31
CA ASP A 36 -5.16 11.89 -7.62
C ASP A 36 -5.47 11.80 -9.12
N LYS A 37 -4.53 12.20 -9.97
CA LYS A 37 -4.70 12.14 -11.44
C LYS A 37 -4.86 10.70 -11.92
N ILE A 38 -4.07 9.76 -11.40
CA ILE A 38 -4.19 8.33 -11.69
C ILE A 38 -5.55 7.80 -11.21
N ALA A 39 -5.94 8.08 -9.97
CA ALA A 39 -7.22 7.67 -9.41
C ALA A 39 -8.41 8.18 -10.25
N LYS A 40 -8.40 9.45 -10.63
CA LYS A 40 -9.41 10.04 -11.51
C LYS A 40 -9.50 9.30 -12.86
N MET A 41 -8.35 8.97 -13.45
CA MET A 41 -8.28 8.23 -14.71
C MET A 41 -8.83 6.81 -14.56
N LEU A 42 -8.40 6.06 -13.54
CA LEU A 42 -8.84 4.68 -13.29
C LEU A 42 -10.35 4.61 -13.01
N LYS A 43 -10.90 5.62 -12.32
CA LYS A 43 -12.33 5.69 -12.02
C LYS A 43 -13.20 5.69 -13.27
N LYS A 44 -12.75 6.33 -14.36
CA LYS A 44 -13.47 6.37 -15.64
C LYS A 44 -13.76 4.97 -16.20
N TYR A 45 -12.93 3.98 -15.86
CA TYR A 45 -13.02 2.62 -16.39
C TYR A 45 -13.33 1.57 -15.31
N ASP A 46 -13.69 1.98 -14.08
CA ASP A 46 -13.91 1.11 -12.93
C ASP A 46 -12.75 0.12 -12.67
N VAL A 47 -11.51 0.61 -12.82
CA VAL A 47 -10.29 -0.16 -12.57
C VAL A 47 -9.91 -0.03 -11.09
N ILE A 48 -9.60 -1.15 -10.43
CA ILE A 48 -9.14 -1.18 -9.03
C ILE A 48 -7.74 -0.54 -8.95
N PHE A 49 -7.54 0.32 -7.96
CA PHE A 49 -6.23 0.88 -7.65
C PHE A 49 -5.48 -0.11 -6.76
N ASP A 50 -4.43 -0.75 -7.28
CA ASP A 50 -3.62 -1.74 -6.56
C ASP A 50 -2.26 -1.13 -6.20
N PHE A 51 -1.93 -1.03 -4.91
CA PHE A 51 -0.75 -0.29 -4.44
C PHE A 51 0.15 -1.14 -3.52
N THR A 52 1.46 -0.87 -3.54
CA THR A 52 2.45 -1.63 -2.76
C THR A 52 3.02 -0.84 -1.57
N CYS A 53 4.01 -1.39 -0.86
CA CYS A 53 4.67 -0.81 0.33
C CYS A 53 3.78 -0.73 1.60
N LEU A 54 2.70 -1.50 1.66
CA LEU A 54 1.71 -1.38 2.74
C LEU A 54 2.22 -1.87 4.11
N GLU A 55 3.35 -2.57 4.15
CA GLU A 55 3.96 -3.13 5.36
C GLU A 55 5.05 -2.24 5.97
N MET A 56 5.42 -1.17 5.29
CA MET A 56 6.58 -0.34 5.65
C MET A 56 6.25 0.73 6.69
N TYR A 57 7.22 1.01 7.56
CA TYR A 57 7.22 2.14 8.49
C TYR A 57 8.28 3.15 8.06
N ASN A 58 8.03 4.44 8.28
CA ASN A 58 9.03 5.50 8.02
C ASN A 58 10.29 5.27 8.87
N LEU A 59 10.10 4.87 10.13
CA LEU A 59 11.19 4.66 11.09
C LEU A 59 12.11 3.47 10.76
N ASP A 60 11.67 2.56 9.89
CA ASP A 60 12.47 1.41 9.46
C ASP A 60 13.36 1.75 8.25
N GLN A 61 13.30 2.98 7.75
CA GLN A 61 14.01 3.41 6.55
C GLN A 61 15.27 4.21 6.88
N PRO A 62 16.32 4.14 6.04
CA PRO A 62 17.50 4.97 6.20
C PRO A 62 17.16 6.47 6.10
N GLU A 63 17.63 7.28 7.04
CA GLU A 63 17.39 8.74 7.03
C GLU A 63 17.91 9.38 5.74
N SER A 64 19.06 8.93 5.24
CA SER A 64 19.68 9.44 4.00
C SER A 64 18.81 9.23 2.76
N ALA A 65 17.90 8.26 2.77
CA ALA A 65 16.99 7.99 1.67
C ALA A 65 15.71 8.85 1.73
N ARG A 66 15.51 9.61 2.83
CA ARG A 66 14.35 10.51 3.02
C ARG A 66 13.02 9.82 2.71
N CYS A 67 12.88 8.58 3.18
CA CYS A 67 11.72 7.76 2.88
C CYS A 67 10.51 8.14 3.73
N GLU A 68 9.33 8.20 3.12
CA GLU A 68 8.06 8.33 3.87
C GLU A 68 6.94 7.40 3.33
N PRO A 69 7.12 6.08 3.36
CA PRO A 69 6.11 5.13 2.87
C PRO A 69 4.73 5.31 3.54
N GLU A 70 4.68 5.66 4.83
CA GLU A 70 3.41 5.87 5.53
C GLU A 70 2.65 7.10 5.01
N ASN A 71 3.38 8.15 4.63
CA ASN A 71 2.79 9.37 4.10
C ASN A 71 2.31 9.15 2.67
N LEU A 72 3.11 8.44 1.88
CA LEU A 72 2.75 8.01 0.54
C LEU A 72 1.48 7.15 0.51
N VAL A 73 1.37 6.13 1.39
CA VAL A 73 0.16 5.29 1.48
C VAL A 73 -1.08 6.13 1.84
N ARG A 74 -0.96 7.08 2.78
CA ARG A 74 -2.08 7.98 3.12
C ARG A 74 -2.49 8.87 1.94
N GLN A 75 -1.54 9.37 1.15
CA GLN A 75 -1.84 10.14 -0.06
C GLN A 75 -2.64 9.31 -1.06
N VAL A 76 -2.21 8.07 -1.31
CA VAL A 76 -2.91 7.14 -2.21
C VAL A 76 -4.32 6.81 -1.71
N LEU A 77 -4.48 6.46 -0.43
CA LEU A 77 -5.81 6.19 0.14
C LEU A 77 -6.73 7.41 0.01
N THR A 78 -6.21 8.61 0.23
CA THR A 78 -6.96 9.87 0.07
C THR A 78 -7.41 10.06 -1.38
N ALA A 79 -6.53 9.81 -2.36
CA ALA A 79 -6.86 9.90 -3.79
C ALA A 79 -7.95 8.89 -4.18
N VAL A 80 -7.80 7.63 -3.77
CA VAL A 80 -8.79 6.57 -4.03
C VAL A 80 -10.16 6.94 -3.44
N ALA A 81 -10.18 7.42 -2.19
CA ALA A 81 -11.39 7.83 -1.50
C ALA A 81 -12.10 8.99 -2.21
N ARG A 82 -11.34 10.01 -2.62
CA ARG A 82 -11.86 11.18 -3.31
C ARG A 82 -12.62 10.82 -4.60
N HIS A 83 -12.17 9.78 -5.30
CA HIS A 83 -12.79 9.34 -6.56
C HIS A 83 -13.73 8.12 -6.40
N GLY A 84 -13.96 7.66 -5.16
CA GLY A 84 -14.85 6.51 -4.89
C GLY A 84 -14.40 5.24 -5.62
N LEU A 85 -13.10 4.98 -5.61
CA LEU A 85 -12.48 3.79 -6.19
C LEU A 85 -12.42 2.64 -5.17
N ARG A 86 -12.22 1.43 -5.70
CA ARG A 86 -11.83 0.26 -4.89
C ARG A 86 -10.31 0.21 -4.80
N PHE A 87 -9.82 -0.22 -3.64
CA PHE A 87 -8.42 -0.33 -3.29
C PHE A 87 -8.04 -1.79 -3.09
N ALA A 88 -6.95 -2.20 -3.72
CA ALA A 88 -6.22 -3.40 -3.38
C ALA A 88 -4.78 -3.03 -3.04
N GLY A 89 -4.03 -3.97 -2.48
CA GLY A 89 -2.62 -3.71 -2.26
C GLY A 89 -1.79 -4.91 -1.86
N GLU A 90 -0.50 -4.63 -1.71
CA GLU A 90 0.56 -5.62 -1.59
C GLU A 90 1.63 -5.13 -0.60
N ASN A 91 2.35 -6.07 0.04
CA ASN A 91 3.63 -5.72 0.64
C ASN A 91 4.71 -5.63 -0.45
N ALA A 92 5.69 -4.75 -0.25
CA ALA A 92 6.79 -4.57 -1.20
C ALA A 92 7.94 -5.56 -0.95
N LEU A 93 8.24 -5.86 0.32
CA LEU A 93 9.33 -6.75 0.72
C LEU A 93 8.80 -7.99 1.46
N PRO A 94 9.51 -9.13 1.40
CA PRO A 94 9.16 -10.31 2.20
C PRO A 94 9.21 -9.98 3.70
N ARG A 95 8.09 -10.19 4.40
CA ARG A 95 7.96 -9.91 5.84
C ARG A 95 7.13 -10.98 6.52
N TYR A 96 7.63 -11.51 7.64
CA TYR A 96 6.97 -12.59 8.38
C TYR A 96 6.65 -12.21 9.83
N ASP A 97 6.98 -10.98 10.22
CA ASP A 97 6.83 -10.47 11.58
C ASP A 97 5.47 -9.80 11.83
N GLN A 98 5.03 -9.87 13.09
CA GLN A 98 3.76 -9.28 13.54
C GLN A 98 3.65 -7.77 13.28
N LYS A 99 4.78 -7.04 13.30
CA LYS A 99 4.81 -5.59 13.09
C LYS A 99 4.39 -5.24 11.65
N ALA A 100 4.94 -5.90 10.64
CA ALA A 100 4.52 -5.75 9.25
C ALA A 100 3.02 -6.07 9.03
N TYR A 101 2.55 -7.19 9.60
CA TYR A 101 1.14 -7.57 9.50
C TYR A 101 0.20 -6.56 10.14
N GLN A 102 0.53 -6.04 11.33
CA GLN A 102 -0.25 -5.00 11.97
C GLN A 102 -0.31 -3.71 11.15
N LYS A 103 0.78 -3.36 10.46
CA LYS A 103 0.81 -2.20 9.57
C LYS A 103 -0.21 -2.35 8.44
N ILE A 104 -0.19 -3.49 7.76
CA ILE A 104 -1.16 -3.81 6.69
C ILE A 104 -2.59 -3.80 7.24
N GLU A 105 -2.84 -4.44 8.38
CA GLU A 105 -4.16 -4.43 9.03
C GLU A 105 -4.66 -3.00 9.29
N ASN A 106 -3.78 -2.09 9.71
CA ASN A 106 -4.13 -0.69 9.94
C ASN A 106 -4.43 0.07 8.65
N VAL A 107 -3.69 -0.19 7.57
CA VAL A 107 -4.00 0.36 6.23
C VAL A 107 -5.40 -0.05 5.78
N TYR A 108 -5.80 -1.32 5.96
CA TYR A 108 -7.14 -1.77 5.57
C TYR A 108 -8.25 -1.29 6.50
N LYS A 109 -7.96 -1.05 7.78
CA LYS A 109 -8.90 -0.35 8.68
C LYS A 109 -9.14 1.09 8.20
N GLU A 110 -8.09 1.80 7.79
CA GLU A 110 -8.19 3.17 7.25
C GLU A 110 -8.92 3.19 5.90
N ALA A 111 -8.63 2.23 5.02
CA ALA A 111 -9.31 2.10 3.73
C ALA A 111 -10.81 1.75 3.87
N GLY A 112 -11.22 1.16 4.99
CA GLY A 112 -12.62 0.83 5.25
C GLY A 112 -13.22 -0.06 4.15
N SER A 113 -14.40 0.31 3.66
CA SER A 113 -15.09 -0.44 2.60
C SER A 113 -14.43 -0.35 1.22
N MET A 114 -13.47 0.57 1.02
CA MET A 114 -12.73 0.67 -0.25
C MET A 114 -11.70 -0.45 -0.38
N GLY A 115 -11.12 -0.92 0.73
CA GLY A 115 -10.14 -2.00 0.75
C GLY A 115 -10.80 -3.35 0.50
N ILE A 116 -10.64 -3.88 -0.71
CA ILE A 116 -11.36 -5.10 -1.14
C ILE A 116 -10.51 -6.37 -1.13
N ALA A 117 -9.18 -6.24 -1.24
CA ALA A 117 -8.28 -7.39 -1.33
C ALA A 117 -6.86 -6.97 -0.97
N PHE A 118 -6.11 -7.88 -0.32
CA PHE A 118 -4.67 -7.77 -0.11
C PHE A 118 -3.99 -8.99 -0.73
N THR A 119 -2.90 -8.77 -1.48
CA THR A 119 -2.08 -9.85 -2.04
C THR A 119 -0.73 -9.90 -1.33
N TYR A 120 -0.49 -10.98 -0.59
CA TYR A 120 0.77 -11.16 0.12
C TYR A 120 1.87 -11.68 -0.80
N LEU A 121 3.04 -11.03 -0.76
CA LEU A 121 4.23 -11.38 -1.51
C LEU A 121 5.29 -11.98 -0.56
N ARG A 122 5.63 -13.28 -0.63
CA ARG A 122 5.22 -14.30 -1.61
C ARG A 122 5.16 -15.69 -0.97
N PHE A 123 4.38 -16.58 -1.58
CA PHE A 123 4.43 -18.02 -1.33
C PHE A 123 5.87 -18.53 -1.50
N THR A 124 6.48 -18.96 -0.39
CA THR A 124 7.89 -19.37 -0.29
C THR A 124 8.02 -20.39 0.83
N ASP A 125 9.06 -21.22 0.83
CA ASP A 125 9.33 -22.16 1.92
C ASP A 125 9.49 -21.44 3.28
N ASP A 126 10.06 -20.23 3.26
CA ASP A 126 10.20 -19.40 4.45
C ASP A 126 8.85 -18.99 5.05
N LEU A 127 7.82 -18.74 4.24
CA LEU A 127 6.46 -18.49 4.73
C LEU A 127 5.91 -19.69 5.51
N PHE A 128 6.25 -20.92 5.09
CA PHE A 128 5.74 -22.16 5.66
C PHE A 128 6.56 -22.72 6.83
N ARG A 129 7.63 -22.03 7.25
CA ARG A 129 8.27 -22.33 8.54
C ARG A 129 7.24 -22.13 9.66
N TRP A 130 7.23 -23.04 10.64
CA TRP A 130 6.16 -23.14 11.63
C TRP A 130 5.73 -21.79 12.26
N TRP A 131 6.69 -21.00 12.77
CA TRP A 131 6.42 -19.69 13.37
C TRP A 131 5.91 -18.65 12.37
N ASN A 132 6.47 -18.62 11.15
CA ASN A 132 6.08 -17.66 10.11
C ASN A 132 4.65 -17.97 9.64
N PHE A 133 4.34 -19.24 9.41
CA PHE A 133 3.02 -19.68 8.97
C PHE A 133 1.96 -19.47 10.05
N TRP A 134 2.30 -19.67 11.32
CA TRP A 134 1.42 -19.38 12.45
C TRP A 134 1.09 -17.88 12.55
N THR A 135 2.10 -17.02 12.42
CA THR A 135 1.93 -15.56 12.43
C THR A 135 1.11 -15.10 11.22
N PHE A 136 1.41 -15.61 10.02
CA PHE A 136 0.67 -15.33 8.79
C PHE A 136 -0.80 -15.79 8.88
N SER A 137 -1.05 -16.99 9.41
CA SER A 137 -2.41 -17.52 9.59
C SER A 137 -3.23 -16.62 10.52
N SER A 138 -2.61 -16.12 11.58
CA SER A 138 -3.21 -15.17 12.51
C SER A 138 -3.53 -13.84 11.83
N PHE A 139 -2.64 -13.33 10.97
CA PHE A 139 -2.87 -12.17 10.13
C PHE A 139 -4.05 -12.37 9.17
N VAL A 140 -4.10 -13.49 8.44
CA VAL A 140 -5.19 -13.82 7.52
C VAL A 140 -6.54 -13.86 8.25
N GLN A 141 -6.58 -14.43 9.46
CA GLN A 141 -7.82 -14.43 10.27
C GLN A 141 -8.30 -13.02 10.62
N ARG A 142 -7.39 -12.10 10.95
CA ARG A 142 -7.73 -10.70 11.29
C ARG A 142 -8.12 -9.86 10.09
N MET A 143 -7.65 -10.21 8.89
CA MET A 143 -8.00 -9.56 7.63
C MET A 143 -9.36 -10.02 7.05
N LYS A 144 -9.97 -11.07 7.60
CA LYS A 144 -11.30 -11.52 7.13
C LYS A 144 -12.34 -10.43 7.36
N PRO A 145 -13.30 -10.25 6.43
CA PRO A 145 -14.44 -9.39 6.68
C PRO A 145 -15.14 -9.84 7.97
N LYS A 146 -15.40 -8.91 8.89
CA LYS A 146 -16.28 -9.21 10.02
C LYS A 146 -17.65 -9.50 9.44
N SER A 147 -18.20 -10.68 9.72
CA SER A 147 -19.58 -11.02 9.36
C SER A 147 -20.50 -9.92 9.87
N ARG A 148 -21.29 -9.32 8.98
CA ARG A 148 -22.38 -8.44 9.38
C ARG A 148 -23.40 -9.30 10.12
N LEU A 149 -23.55 -9.08 11.43
CA LEU A 149 -24.73 -9.48 12.18
C LEU A 149 -25.90 -8.58 11.76
#